data_AF-A0A5C8Q2D8-F1
#
_entry.id   AF-A0A5C8Q2D8-F1
#
_cell.length_a   1.000
_cell.length_b   1.000
_cell.length_c   1.000
_cell.angle_alpha   90.00
_cell.angle_beta   90.00
_cell.angle_gamma   90.00
#
_symmetry.space_group_name_H-M   'P 1'
#
loop_
_entity.id
_entity.type
_entity.pdbx_description
1 polymer ?
#
loop_
_entity_poly.entity_id
_entity_poly.type
_entity_poly.pdbx_seq_one_letter_code
_entity_poly.pdbx_strand_id
1 'polypeptide(L)'
;MTDAIVLDGYLDDETVPGLHGAAARFRLTVSPSDEMADEVILLCSVTDPVMAHAVLHDLAPGDHLRVTGHLRLPRTPDEAMWLVVTAVEVLASAPLMGAPATVGTAVMERYGPYTCWHDADSGGDVPVWTETGTWVGVAADPGELSDLIAQFEQRQAVGET
;
A
#
# COMPACT_ATOMS: atom_id res chain seq x y z
N MET A 1 -31.81 -10.80 23.25
CA MET A 1 -31.30 -9.46 22.90
C MET A 1 -29.80 -9.64 22.87
N THR A 2 -29.20 -9.66 21.68
CA THR A 2 -27.74 -9.80 21.56
C THR A 2 -27.16 -8.45 21.95
N ASP A 3 -26.29 -8.38 22.95
CA ASP A 3 -25.63 -7.12 23.27
C ASP A 3 -24.81 -6.67 22.06
N ALA A 4 -24.86 -5.37 21.78
CA ALA A 4 -24.01 -4.76 20.78
C ALA A 4 -22.60 -4.64 21.38
N ILE A 5 -21.61 -5.10 20.64
CA ILE A 5 -20.21 -4.87 20.98
C ILE A 5 -19.74 -3.60 20.30
N VAL A 6 -18.83 -2.89 20.96
CA VAL A 6 -18.13 -1.73 20.41
C VAL A 6 -16.66 -2.10 20.33
N LEU A 7 -16.08 -1.97 19.15
CA LEU A 7 -14.68 -2.26 18.88
C LEU A 7 -14.03 -1.09 18.15
N ASP A 8 -12.83 -0.74 18.57
CA ASP A 8 -11.99 0.25 17.89
C ASP A 8 -10.90 -0.51 17.13
N GLY A 9 -10.60 -0.09 15.91
CA GLY A 9 -9.60 -0.76 15.08
C GLY A 9 -9.35 -0.07 13.76
N TYR A 10 -8.39 -0.58 12.99
CA TYR A 10 -7.98 0.00 11.71
C TYR A 10 -8.62 -0.74 10.54
N LEU A 11 -9.08 0.02 9.54
CA LEU A 11 -9.59 -0.54 8.29
C LEU A 11 -8.45 -1.17 7.48
N ASP A 12 -8.60 -2.43 7.08
CA ASP A 12 -7.67 -3.11 6.18
C ASP A 12 -7.88 -2.67 4.71
N ASP A 13 -6.94 -3.01 3.83
CA ASP A 13 -6.90 -2.56 2.42
C ASP A 13 -8.04 -3.15 1.56
N GLU A 14 -8.61 -4.29 1.96
CA GLU A 14 -9.64 -4.98 1.20
C GLU A 14 -11.06 -4.63 1.69
N THR A 15 -11.78 -3.83 0.90
CA THR A 15 -13.25 -3.66 1.00
C THR A 15 -13.93 -4.27 -0.22
N VAL A 16 -14.98 -5.07 0.01
CA VAL A 16 -15.65 -5.85 -1.04
C VAL A 16 -17.15 -5.56 -1.02
N PRO A 17 -17.76 -5.20 -2.17
CA PRO A 17 -19.20 -5.07 -2.26
C PRO A 17 -19.88 -6.44 -2.09
N GLY A 18 -20.96 -6.46 -1.32
CA GLY A 18 -21.83 -7.62 -1.16
C GLY A 18 -22.76 -7.84 -2.36
N LEU A 19 -23.47 -8.96 -2.35
CA LEU A 19 -24.47 -9.31 -3.37
C LEU A 19 -25.51 -8.18 -3.51
N HIS A 20 -25.65 -7.65 -4.73
CA HIS A 20 -26.55 -6.56 -5.12
C HIS A 20 -26.14 -5.13 -4.70
N GLY A 21 -24.90 -4.90 -4.23
CA GLY A 21 -24.38 -3.56 -3.96
C GLY A 21 -25.03 -2.82 -2.78
N ALA A 22 -25.98 -3.45 -2.09
CA ALA A 22 -26.64 -2.91 -0.89
C ALA A 22 -25.91 -3.31 0.42
N ALA A 23 -24.83 -4.08 0.31
CA ALA A 23 -24.04 -4.56 1.43
C ALA A 23 -22.56 -4.35 1.13
N ALA A 24 -21.75 -4.23 2.18
CA ALA A 24 -20.30 -4.16 2.08
C ALA A 24 -19.67 -5.12 3.09
N ARG A 25 -18.49 -5.62 2.77
CA ARG A 25 -17.65 -6.43 3.63
C ARG A 25 -16.27 -5.81 3.70
N PHE A 26 -15.68 -5.82 4.88
CA PHE A 26 -14.34 -5.29 5.10
C PHE A 26 -13.69 -6.04 6.26
N ARG A 27 -12.39 -5.86 6.44
CA ARG A 27 -11.67 -6.39 7.60
C ARG A 27 -11.30 -5.25 8.54
N LEU A 28 -11.45 -5.50 9.82
CA LEU A 28 -11.04 -4.58 10.88
C LEU A 28 -9.92 -5.24 11.68
N THR A 29 -8.78 -4.59 11.74
CA THR A 29 -7.66 -4.96 12.60
C THR A 29 -7.87 -4.35 13.98
N VAL A 30 -8.04 -5.19 15.00
CA VAL A 30 -8.28 -4.77 16.39
C VAL A 30 -7.08 -5.15 17.24
N SER A 31 -6.56 -4.20 18.02
CA SER A 31 -5.45 -4.40 18.95
C SER A 31 -5.92 -4.10 20.37
N PRO A 32 -6.34 -5.10 21.16
CA PRO A 32 -6.92 -4.87 22.49
C PRO A 32 -5.94 -4.30 23.51
N SER A 33 -4.63 -4.56 23.35
CA SER A 33 -3.56 -4.25 24.31
C SER A 33 -2.47 -3.34 23.74
N ASP A 34 -2.63 -2.85 22.50
CA ASP A 34 -1.59 -2.20 21.70
C ASP A 34 -0.32 -3.07 21.44
N GLU A 35 -0.31 -4.34 21.86
CA GLU A 35 0.74 -5.30 21.53
C GLU A 35 0.43 -5.99 20.19
N MET A 36 1.40 -6.02 19.26
CA MET A 36 1.24 -6.69 17.96
C MET A 36 0.85 -8.18 18.09
N ALA A 37 1.23 -8.84 19.18
CA ALA A 37 0.91 -10.25 19.41
C ALA A 37 -0.58 -10.50 19.64
N ASP A 38 -1.33 -9.46 20.03
CA ASP A 38 -2.75 -9.55 20.36
C ASP A 38 -3.65 -8.99 19.25
N GLU A 39 -3.06 -8.71 18.08
CA GLU A 39 -3.79 -8.21 16.92
C GLU A 39 -4.75 -9.27 16.38
N VAL A 40 -6.01 -8.89 16.19
CA VAL A 40 -7.06 -9.76 15.67
C VAL A 40 -7.69 -9.13 14.44
N ILE A 41 -7.75 -9.89 13.35
CA ILE A 41 -8.47 -9.51 12.14
C ILE A 41 -9.91 -10.02 12.24
N LEU A 42 -10.87 -9.09 12.24
CA LEU A 42 -12.29 -9.38 12.29
C LEU A 42 -12.97 -9.13 10.94
N LEU A 43 -13.74 -10.11 10.47
CA LEU A 43 -14.54 -9.94 9.26
C LEU A 43 -15.81 -9.15 9.59
N CYS A 44 -15.98 -8.00 8.95
CA CYS A 44 -17.12 -7.12 9.14
C CYS A 44 -18.07 -7.20 7.95
N SER A 45 -19.37 -7.04 8.23
CA SER A 45 -20.41 -6.96 7.22
C SER A 45 -21.42 -5.86 7.55
N VAL A 46 -21.79 -5.09 6.54
CA VAL A 46 -22.78 -4.02 6.60
C VAL A 46 -23.88 -4.34 5.60
N THR A 47 -25.13 -4.20 6.03
CA THR A 47 -26.32 -4.38 5.15
C THR A 47 -27.13 -3.10 4.97
N ASP A 48 -26.77 -2.03 5.68
CA ASP A 48 -27.36 -0.71 5.46
C ASP A 48 -26.74 -0.09 4.19
N PRO A 49 -27.54 0.30 3.18
CA PRO A 49 -27.00 0.80 1.91
C PRO A 49 -26.20 2.11 2.04
N VAL A 50 -26.56 2.99 2.98
CA VAL A 50 -25.88 4.28 3.19
C VAL A 50 -24.50 4.04 3.79
N MET A 51 -24.43 3.18 4.80
CA MET A 51 -23.17 2.79 5.42
C MET A 51 -22.33 1.93 4.48
N ALA A 52 -22.93 1.05 3.68
CA ALA A 52 -22.21 0.27 2.67
C ALA A 52 -21.55 1.20 1.64
N HIS A 53 -22.24 2.24 1.18
CA HIS A 53 -21.65 3.26 0.31
C HIS A 53 -20.47 3.96 0.99
N ALA A 54 -20.64 4.39 2.24
CA ALA A 54 -19.56 5.05 2.98
C ALA A 54 -18.32 4.17 3.14
N VAL A 55 -18.50 2.89 3.51
CA VAL A 55 -17.40 1.93 3.65
C VAL A 55 -16.67 1.69 2.33
N LEU A 56 -17.38 1.68 1.20
CA LEU A 56 -16.82 1.39 -0.12
C LEU A 56 -16.15 2.59 -0.78
N HIS A 57 -16.55 3.82 -0.42
CA HIS A 57 -16.18 5.02 -1.18
C HIS A 57 -15.63 6.17 -0.36
N ASP A 58 -15.99 6.27 0.92
CA ASP A 58 -15.65 7.40 1.77
C ASP A 58 -14.54 7.06 2.78
N LEU A 59 -14.40 5.78 3.16
CA LEU A 59 -13.35 5.30 4.05
C LEU A 59 -12.08 4.91 3.29
N ALA A 60 -10.93 5.16 3.90
CA ALA A 60 -9.62 4.80 3.37
C ALA A 60 -8.98 3.66 4.19
N PRO A 61 -8.23 2.76 3.54
CA PRO A 61 -7.35 1.83 4.24
C PRO A 61 -6.48 2.55 5.29
N GLY A 62 -6.43 2.00 6.49
CA GLY A 62 -5.73 2.60 7.63
C GLY A 62 -6.55 3.60 8.45
N ASP A 63 -7.81 3.91 8.07
CA ASP A 63 -8.70 4.70 8.91
C ASP A 63 -8.90 4.00 10.26
N HIS A 64 -8.80 4.76 11.36
CA HIS A 64 -9.13 4.29 12.70
C HIS A 64 -10.63 4.46 12.92
N LEU A 65 -11.33 3.34 13.06
CA LEU A 65 -12.78 3.25 13.14
C LEU A 65 -13.22 2.74 14.50
N ARG A 66 -14.32 3.30 15.00
CA ARG A 66 -15.15 2.68 16.02
C ARG A 66 -16.34 2.01 15.35
N VAL A 67 -16.45 0.71 15.54
CA VAL A 67 -17.49 -0.13 14.96
C VAL A 67 -18.39 -0.66 16.06
N THR A 68 -19.70 -0.46 15.89
CA THR A 68 -20.73 -1.06 16.75
C THR A 68 -21.48 -2.13 16.00
N GLY A 69 -21.73 -3.28 16.61
CA GLY A 69 -22.45 -4.36 15.94
C GLY A 69 -22.68 -5.59 16.81
N HIS A 70 -23.07 -6.69 16.17
CA HIS A 70 -23.27 -7.97 16.84
C HIS A 70 -22.39 -9.06 16.23
N LEU A 71 -21.74 -9.83 17.09
CA LEU A 71 -20.92 -10.95 16.66
C LEU A 71 -21.82 -12.13 16.27
N ARG A 72 -21.73 -12.53 15.01
CA ARG A 72 -22.30 -13.77 14.48
C ARG A 72 -21.24 -14.86 14.62
N LEU A 73 -21.41 -15.68 15.64
CA LEU A 73 -20.59 -16.87 15.84
C LEU A 73 -20.89 -17.91 14.75
N PRO A 74 -19.86 -18.62 14.27
CA PRO A 74 -20.04 -19.67 13.28
C PRO A 74 -20.82 -20.84 13.87
N ARG A 75 -21.78 -21.37 13.10
CA ARG A 75 -22.60 -22.52 13.51
C ARG A 75 -22.01 -23.85 13.04
N THR A 76 -21.13 -23.79 12.04
CA THR A 76 -20.40 -24.92 11.47
C THR A 76 -18.92 -24.58 11.37
N PRO A 77 -18.00 -25.57 11.38
CA PRO A 77 -16.56 -25.32 11.30
C PRO A 77 -16.12 -24.54 10.05
N ASP A 78 -16.87 -24.65 8.95
CA ASP A 78 -16.58 -23.96 7.69
C ASP A 78 -17.14 -22.53 7.61
N GLU A 79 -17.93 -22.11 8.60
CA GLU A 79 -18.45 -20.73 8.66
C GLU A 79 -17.42 -19.85 9.37
N ALA A 80 -17.12 -18.68 8.80
CA ALA A 80 -16.30 -17.69 9.49
C ALA A 80 -17.13 -16.94 10.54
N MET A 81 -16.47 -16.41 11.57
CA MET A 81 -17.08 -15.47 12.50
C MET A 81 -17.20 -14.09 11.83
N TRP A 82 -18.36 -13.45 11.97
CA TRP A 82 -18.61 -12.13 11.37
C TRP A 82 -19.08 -11.13 12.42
N LEU A 83 -18.66 -9.88 12.30
CA LEU A 83 -19.31 -8.76 12.95
C LEU A 83 -20.36 -8.16 12.01
N VAL A 84 -21.63 -8.22 12.41
CA VAL A 84 -22.71 -7.51 11.72
C VAL A 84 -22.76 -6.09 12.26
N VAL A 85 -22.28 -5.16 11.45
CA VAL A 85 -22.07 -3.77 11.83
C VAL A 85 -23.38 -2.99 11.71
N THR A 86 -23.70 -2.23 12.77
CA THR A 86 -24.89 -1.39 12.87
C THR A 86 -24.54 0.10 12.98
N ALA A 87 -23.30 0.44 13.29
CA ALA A 87 -22.78 1.80 13.18
C ALA A 87 -21.25 1.81 12.98
N VAL A 88 -20.76 2.80 12.25
CA VAL A 88 -19.34 3.10 12.06
C VAL A 88 -19.11 4.58 12.36
N GLU A 89 -18.08 4.87 13.14
CA GLU A 89 -17.60 6.21 13.44
C GLU A 89 -16.10 6.28 13.10
N VAL A 90 -15.68 7.31 12.37
CA VAL A 90 -14.26 7.54 12.07
C VAL A 90 -13.65 8.30 13.25
N LEU A 91 -12.76 7.64 14.00
CA LEU A 91 -12.05 8.23 15.13
C LEU A 91 -10.84 9.04 14.67
N ALA A 92 -10.13 8.54 13.65
CA ALA A 92 -9.06 9.26 12.98
C ALA A 92 -8.96 8.76 11.53
N SER A 93 -8.85 9.69 10.59
CA SER A 93 -8.56 9.31 9.20
C SER A 93 -7.12 8.85 9.08
N ALA A 94 -6.88 7.87 8.20
CA ALA A 94 -5.56 7.48 7.77
C ALA A 94 -4.78 8.74 7.36
N PRO A 95 -3.50 8.87 7.74
CA PRO A 95 -2.66 9.89 7.18
C PRO A 95 -2.77 9.79 5.66
N LEU A 96 -3.19 10.88 5.01
CA LEU A 96 -3.05 11.00 3.58
C LEU A 96 -1.55 10.88 3.29
N MET A 97 -1.12 9.69 2.90
CA MET A 97 0.02 9.57 2.00
C MET A 97 -0.41 10.43 0.81
N GLY A 98 0.11 11.66 0.75
CA GLY A 98 -0.33 12.64 -0.23
C GLY A 98 -0.03 12.08 -1.61
N ALA A 99 -1.07 11.64 -2.33
CA ALA A 99 -0.93 10.75 -3.48
C ALA A 99 -0.16 9.45 -3.06
N PRO A 100 0.02 8.43 -3.92
CA PRO A 100 1.28 7.71 -3.79
C PRO A 100 2.35 8.78 -3.62
N ALA A 101 3.18 8.72 -2.57
CA ALA A 101 4.51 9.30 -2.67
C ALA A 101 4.93 8.90 -4.06
N THR A 102 5.02 9.88 -4.98
CA THR A 102 5.04 9.68 -6.43
C THR A 102 5.77 8.39 -6.60
N VAL A 103 5.12 7.29 -7.05
CA VAL A 103 5.88 6.07 -7.38
C VAL A 103 7.01 6.64 -8.18
N GLY A 104 8.21 6.66 -7.59
CA GLY A 104 9.20 7.63 -7.97
C GLY A 104 9.28 7.48 -9.46
N THR A 105 8.99 8.53 -10.22
CA THR A 105 9.10 8.41 -11.68
C THR A 105 10.53 7.97 -12.04
N ALA A 106 11.46 8.18 -11.09
CA ALA A 106 12.57 7.33 -10.67
C ALA A 106 12.40 5.81 -10.81
N VAL A 107 12.75 5.29 -11.99
CA VAL A 107 12.97 3.86 -12.25
C VAL A 107 14.47 3.56 -12.24
N MET A 108 14.87 2.47 -11.60
CA MET A 108 16.23 1.94 -11.73
C MET A 108 16.27 0.86 -12.81
N GLU A 109 17.04 1.09 -13.87
CA GLU A 109 17.21 0.18 -15.01
C GLU A 109 18.63 -0.37 -15.05
N ARG A 110 18.79 -1.59 -15.58
CA ARG A 110 20.10 -2.24 -15.73
C ARG A 110 20.49 -2.35 -17.19
N TYR A 111 21.67 -1.85 -17.53
CA TYR A 111 22.27 -1.94 -18.85
C TYR A 111 23.58 -2.74 -18.76
N GLY A 112 23.48 -4.07 -18.85
CA GLY A 112 24.63 -4.96 -18.64
C GLY A 112 25.19 -4.85 -17.22
N PRO A 113 26.50 -4.59 -17.01
CA PRO A 113 27.10 -4.40 -15.69
C PRO A 113 26.87 -2.98 -15.11
N TYR A 114 26.03 -2.16 -15.76
CA TYR A 114 25.74 -0.79 -15.36
C TYR A 114 24.30 -0.64 -14.86
N THR A 115 24.12 0.23 -13.88
CA THR A 115 22.84 0.58 -13.28
C THR A 115 22.56 2.05 -13.53
N CYS A 116 21.37 2.36 -14.04
CA CYS A 116 20.92 3.69 -14.42
C CYS A 116 19.72 4.09 -13.58
N TRP A 117 19.64 5.36 -13.18
CA TRP A 117 18.49 5.90 -12.46
C TRP A 117 17.77 6.91 -13.34
N HIS A 118 16.52 6.63 -13.67
CA HIS A 118 15.68 7.44 -14.56
C HIS A 118 14.63 8.16 -13.76
N ASP A 119 14.80 9.45 -13.51
CA ASP A 119 13.82 10.25 -12.78
C ASP A 119 13.13 11.25 -13.73
N ALA A 120 11.79 11.21 -13.79
CA ALA A 120 11.06 12.10 -14.69
C ALA A 120 11.12 13.57 -14.25
N ASP A 121 11.47 13.83 -12.98
CA ASP A 121 11.65 15.20 -12.47
C ASP A 121 13.08 15.73 -12.69
N SER A 122 14.03 14.86 -13.08
CA SER A 122 15.43 15.21 -13.30
C SER A 122 15.72 15.83 -14.68
N GLY A 123 14.68 16.10 -15.49
CA GLY A 123 14.84 16.82 -16.75
C GLY A 123 15.52 16.04 -17.88
N GLY A 124 15.68 14.72 -17.73
CA GLY A 124 16.30 13.83 -18.71
C GLY A 124 17.65 13.25 -18.28
N ASP A 125 18.30 13.87 -17.28
CA ASP A 125 19.60 13.41 -16.78
C ASP A 125 19.52 11.99 -16.19
N VAL A 126 20.40 11.12 -16.66
CA VAL A 126 20.49 9.71 -16.24
C VAL A 126 21.84 9.46 -15.57
N PRO A 127 21.94 9.50 -14.24
CA PRO A 127 23.15 9.09 -13.53
C PRO A 127 23.37 7.56 -13.63
N VAL A 128 24.63 7.17 -13.82
CA VAL A 128 25.05 5.79 -14.11
C VAL A 128 26.15 5.34 -13.16
N TRP A 129 26.03 4.11 -12.67
CA TRP A 129 27.03 3.41 -11.87
C TRP A 129 27.33 2.03 -12.45
N THR A 130 28.45 1.44 -12.07
CA THR A 130 28.65 -0.01 -12.18
C THR A 130 27.79 -0.73 -11.14
N GLU A 131 27.53 -2.02 -11.35
CA GLU A 131 26.82 -2.87 -10.38
C GLU A 131 27.51 -2.94 -9.00
N THR A 132 28.83 -2.73 -8.96
CA THR A 132 29.61 -2.64 -7.72
C THR A 132 29.57 -1.27 -7.05
N GLY A 133 28.83 -0.32 -7.63
CA GLY A 133 28.64 1.03 -7.10
C GLY A 133 29.69 2.06 -7.52
N THR A 134 30.54 1.75 -8.51
CA THR A 134 31.51 2.72 -9.03
C THR A 134 30.80 3.73 -9.91
N TRP A 135 31.06 5.02 -9.70
CA TRP A 135 30.47 6.09 -10.49
C TRP A 135 31.01 6.11 -11.92
N VAL A 136 30.10 6.13 -12.90
CA VAL A 136 30.43 6.20 -14.34
C VAL A 136 30.29 7.63 -14.85
N GLY A 137 29.16 8.30 -14.54
CA GLY A 137 28.83 9.67 -14.95
C GLY A 137 27.33 9.93 -15.06
N VAL A 138 26.94 11.03 -15.71
CA VAL A 138 25.55 11.38 -16.03
C VAL A 138 25.42 11.51 -17.55
N ALA A 139 24.44 10.83 -18.14
CA ALA A 139 24.04 11.02 -19.53
C ALA A 139 22.91 12.08 -19.60
N ALA A 140 22.91 12.96 -20.60
CA ALA A 140 21.90 14.02 -20.70
C ALA A 140 20.51 13.49 -21.11
N ASP A 141 20.47 12.33 -21.78
CA ASP A 141 19.27 11.57 -22.07
C ASP A 141 19.60 10.07 -22.30
N PRO A 142 18.60 9.17 -22.35
CA PRO A 142 18.84 7.73 -22.50
C PRO A 142 19.60 7.32 -23.78
N GLY A 143 19.58 8.15 -24.83
CA GLY A 143 20.32 7.90 -26.08
C GLY A 143 21.83 8.05 -25.94
N GLU A 144 22.31 8.83 -24.96
CA GLU A 144 23.74 9.08 -24.74
C GLU A 144 24.42 8.06 -23.80
N LEU A 145 23.65 7.13 -23.23
CA LEU A 145 24.15 6.13 -22.28
C LEU A 145 25.29 5.27 -22.85
N SER A 146 25.19 4.88 -24.12
CA SER A 146 26.20 4.02 -24.75
C SER A 146 27.55 4.72 -24.90
N ASP A 147 27.54 6.00 -25.26
CA ASP A 147 28.77 6.78 -25.45
C ASP A 147 29.46 7.06 -24.10
N LEU A 148 28.67 7.37 -23.06
CA LEU A 148 29.19 7.55 -21.70
C LEU A 148 29.88 6.29 -21.17
N ILE A 149 29.26 5.13 -21.36
CA ILE A 149 29.80 3.83 -20.95
C ILE A 149 31.11 3.55 -21.72
N ALA A 150 31.11 3.72 -23.04
CA ALA A 150 32.29 3.49 -23.87
C ALA A 150 33.48 4.38 -23.44
N GLN A 151 33.21 5.65 -23.09
CA GLN A 151 34.25 6.56 -22.60
C GLN A 151 34.78 6.15 -21.21
N PHE A 152 33.92 5.63 -20.33
CA PHE A 152 34.37 5.10 -19.04
C PHE A 152 35.27 3.87 -19.20
N GLU A 153 34.88 2.91 -20.03
CA GLU A 153 35.64 1.69 -20.29
C GLU A 153 37.02 2.01 -20.89
N GLN A 154 37.11 2.97 -21.81
CA GLN A 154 38.39 3.43 -22.36
C GLN A 154 39.30 4.01 -21.27
N ARG A 155 38.76 4.80 -20.33
CA ARG A 155 39.54 5.35 -19.22
C ARG A 155 40.06 4.26 -18.29
N GLN A 156 39.27 3.22 -18.02
CA GLN A 156 39.70 2.09 -17.20
C GLN A 156 40.83 1.30 -17.90
N ALA A 157 40.68 1.03 -19.20
CA ALA A 157 41.69 0.32 -19.98
C ALA A 157 43.06 1.05 -20.05
N VAL A 158 43.06 2.39 -19.99
CA VAL A 158 44.28 3.20 -19.98
C VAL A 158 44.89 3.34 -18.57
N GLY A 159 44.09 3.15 -17.52
CA GLY A 159 44.53 3.22 -16.12
C GLY A 159 45.14 1.93 -15.56
N GLU A 160 45.07 0.81 -16.29
CA GLU A 160 45.59 -0.51 -15.91
C GLU A 160 47.00 -0.84 -16.48
N THR A 161 47.72 0.14 -17.02
CA THR A 161 49.16 0.05 -17.40
C THR A 161 50.07 0.80 -16.44
#